data_AF-A0A7W8QVB3-F1
#
_entry.id   AF-A0A7W8QVB3-F1
#
_cell.length_a   1.000
_cell.length_b   1.000
_cell.length_c   1.000
_cell.angle_alpha   90.00
_cell.angle_beta   90.00
_cell.angle_gamma   90.00
#
_symmetry.space_group_name_H-M   'P 1'
#
loop_
_entity.id
_entity.type
_entity.pdbx_description
1 polymer ?
#
loop_
_entity_poly.entity_id
_entity_poly.type
_entity_poly.pdbx_seq_one_letter_code
_entity_poly.pdbx_strand_id
1 'polypeptide(L)'
;MQQPFDIEIGTTAYAVFPEGNDTYVIFKDGKEYVEIQKDTDEQWLKLDPETALPLFELDEEINAIGRAITAYVPEEEDEEED
;
A
#
# COMPACT_ATOMS: atom_id res chain seq x y z
N MET A 1 0.66 10.38 -10.56
CA MET A 1 0.16 9.09 -10.06
C MET A 1 1.36 8.20 -9.92
N GLN A 2 1.59 7.63 -8.75
CA GLN A 2 2.70 6.70 -8.53
C GLN A 2 2.39 5.39 -9.26
N GLN A 3 3.39 4.81 -9.92
CA GLN A 3 3.24 3.50 -10.56
C GLN A 3 3.07 2.40 -9.50
N PRO A 4 2.43 1.26 -9.81
CA PRO A 4 2.43 0.11 -8.92
C PRO A 4 3.85 -0.36 -8.60
N PHE A 5 4.05 -0.84 -7.38
CA PHE A 5 5.36 -1.27 -6.90
C PHE A 5 5.22 -2.42 -5.90
N ASP A 6 6.31 -3.15 -5.70
CA ASP A 6 6.36 -4.25 -4.74
C ASP A 6 7.02 -3.80 -3.44
N ILE A 7 6.54 -4.34 -2.32
CA ILE A 7 7.16 -4.21 -1.01
C ILE A 7 7.32 -5.58 -0.37
N GLU A 8 8.34 -5.72 0.47
CA GLU A 8 8.60 -6.93 1.23
C GLU A 8 8.58 -6.65 2.73
N ILE A 9 7.82 -7.45 3.46
CA ILE A 9 7.73 -7.39 4.93
C ILE A 9 8.03 -8.77 5.47
N GLY A 10 9.22 -8.94 6.05
CA GLY A 10 9.71 -10.24 6.51
C GLY A 10 9.90 -11.19 5.33
N THR A 11 9.07 -12.23 5.25
CA THR A 11 9.08 -13.23 4.17
C THR A 11 7.90 -13.10 3.21
N THR A 12 7.10 -12.05 3.36
CA THR A 12 5.88 -11.84 2.59
C THR A 12 6.11 -10.72 1.59
N ALA A 13 5.84 -10.99 0.32
CA ALA A 13 5.82 -9.98 -0.74
C ALA A 13 4.40 -9.49 -0.96
N TYR A 14 4.25 -8.18 -1.13
CA TYR A 14 2.99 -7.52 -1.46
C TYR A 14 3.19 -6.67 -2.70
N ALA A 15 2.21 -6.68 -3.60
CA ALA A 15 2.14 -5.72 -4.68
C ALA A 15 1.18 -4.59 -4.28
N VAL A 16 1.61 -3.35 -4.47
CA VAL A 16 0.90 -2.14 -4.05
C VAL A 16 0.46 -1.38 -5.29
N PHE A 17 -0.84 -1.09 -5.37
CA PHE A 17 -1.45 -0.33 -6.46
C PHE A 17 -2.02 0.97 -5.91
N PRO A 18 -1.36 2.12 -6.14
CA PRO A 18 -1.87 3.42 -5.72
C PRO A 18 -3.09 3.84 -6.55
N GLU A 19 -4.23 4.06 -5.91
CA GLU A 19 -5.47 4.51 -6.57
C GLU A 19 -5.67 6.04 -6.48
N GLY A 20 -4.86 6.70 -5.64
CA GLY A 20 -4.95 8.14 -5.35
C GLY A 20 -5.73 8.41 -4.07
N ASN A 21 -5.78 9.69 -3.66
CA ASN A 21 -6.41 10.11 -2.39
C ASN A 21 -5.90 9.32 -1.16
N ASP A 22 -4.59 9.04 -1.16
CA ASP A 22 -3.90 8.22 -0.16
C ASP A 22 -4.49 6.82 0.05
N THR A 23 -5.15 6.29 -0.99
CA THR A 23 -5.72 4.94 -1.03
C THR A 23 -4.89 4.01 -1.92
N TYR A 24 -4.75 2.77 -1.46
CA TYR A 24 -3.91 1.74 -2.09
C TYR A 24 -4.63 0.39 -2.05
N VAL A 25 -4.63 -0.32 -3.17
CA VAL A 25 -5.06 -1.72 -3.24
C VAL A 25 -3.83 -2.61 -3.08
N ILE A 26 -3.91 -3.55 -2.15
CA ILE A 26 -2.83 -4.45 -1.79
C ILE A 26 -3.14 -5.84 -2.31
N PHE A 27 -2.17 -6.43 -2.99
CA PHE A 27 -2.19 -7.82 -3.42
C PHE A 27 -1.16 -8.62 -2.61
N LYS A 28 -1.54 -9.85 -2.23
CA LYS A 28 -0.70 -10.80 -1.50
C LYS A 28 -0.79 -12.15 -2.20
N ASP A 29 0.36 -12.75 -2.52
CA ASP A 29 0.43 -14.03 -3.24
C ASP A 29 -0.38 -14.02 -4.57
N GLY A 30 -0.37 -12.89 -5.28
CA GLY A 30 -1.07 -12.72 -6.57
C GLY A 30 -2.60 -12.62 -6.46
N LYS A 31 -3.15 -12.41 -5.26
CA LYS A 31 -4.58 -12.18 -5.03
C LYS A 31 -4.80 -10.84 -4.35
N GLU A 32 -5.89 -10.18 -4.72
CA GLU A 32 -6.34 -8.98 -4.01
C GLU A 32 -6.56 -9.34 -2.54
N TYR A 33 -5.94 -8.58 -1.66
CA TYR A 33 -5.91 -8.85 -0.24
C TYR A 33 -6.78 -7.85 0.52
N VAL A 34 -6.55 -6.55 0.32
CA VAL A 34 -7.24 -5.48 1.04
C VAL A 34 -7.03 -4.14 0.35
N GLU A 35 -7.98 -3.22 0.51
CA GLU A 35 -7.82 -1.82 0.18
C GLU A 35 -7.56 -1.03 1.48
N ILE A 36 -6.56 -0.15 1.47
CA ILE A 36 -6.14 0.61 2.63
C ILE A 36 -6.05 2.10 2.32
N GLN A 37 -6.29 2.92 3.33
CA GLN A 37 -6.15 4.36 3.27
C GLN A 37 -5.21 4.84 4.38
N LYS A 38 -4.33 5.79 4.04
CA LYS A 38 -3.53 6.50 5.05
C LYS A 38 -4.45 7.42 5.86
N ASP A 39 -4.47 7.24 7.17
CA ASP A 39 -5.23 8.10 8.09
C ASP A 39 -4.29 9.12 8.77
N THR A 40 -3.22 8.62 9.39
CA THR A 40 -2.15 9.45 9.93
C THR A 40 -0.79 8.90 9.49
N ASP A 41 0.31 9.50 9.95
CA ASP A 41 1.65 8.99 9.62
C ASP A 41 1.92 7.60 10.23
N GLU A 42 1.28 7.27 11.35
CA GLU A 42 1.48 5.99 12.06
C GLU A 42 0.33 5.00 11.89
N GLN A 43 -0.84 5.48 11.41
CA GLN A 43 -2.06 4.69 11.32
C GLN A 43 -2.59 4.60 9.90
N TRP A 44 -2.89 3.37 9.49
CA TRP A 44 -3.49 2.99 8.23
C TRP A 44 -4.76 2.20 8.49
N LEU A 45 -5.80 2.50 7.72
CA LEU A 45 -7.13 1.92 7.89
C LEU A 45 -7.45 1.04 6.70
N LYS A 46 -8.14 -0.09 6.95
CA LYS A 46 -8.77 -0.84 5.86
C LYS A 46 -10.00 -0.12 5.38
N LEU A 47 -10.33 -0.29 4.11
CA LEU A 47 -11.63 0.10 3.58
C LEU A 47 -12.53 -1.13 3.49
N ASP A 48 -13.81 -0.93 3.82
CA ASP A 48 -14.84 -1.93 3.66
C ASP A 48 -15.06 -2.20 2.16
N PRO A 49 -15.01 -3.46 1.69
CA PRO A 49 -15.06 -3.78 0.27
C PRO A 49 -16.42 -3.51 -0.39
N GLU A 50 -17.50 -3.38 0.39
CA GLU A 50 -18.84 -3.11 -0.15
C GLU A 50 -19.16 -1.61 -0.17
N THR A 51 -18.67 -0.88 0.83
CA THR A 51 -19.06 0.52 1.08
C THR A 51 -17.92 1.52 0.85
N ALA A 52 -16.69 1.05 0.70
CA ALA A 52 -15.45 1.85 0.65
C ALA A 52 -15.25 2.77 1.87
N LEU A 53 -15.88 2.44 3.01
CA LEU A 53 -15.77 3.22 4.23
C LEU A 53 -14.60 2.73 5.10
N PRO A 54 -13.87 3.62 5.80
CA PRO A 54 -12.81 3.22 6.69
C PRO A 54 -13.32 2.35 7.85
N LEU A 55 -12.67 1.21 8.04
CA LEU A 55 -12.86 0.32 9.17
C LEU A 55 -11.89 0.71 10.29
N PHE A 56 -12.43 1.21 11.40
CA PHE A 56 -11.66 1.65 12.55
C PHE A 56 -11.28 0.47 13.45
N GLU A 57 -10.27 -0.27 13.03
CA GLU A 57 -9.66 -1.35 13.82
C GLU A 57 -8.14 -1.23 13.83
N LEU A 58 -7.51 -1.68 14.92
CA LEU A 58 -6.07 -1.80 14.98
C LEU A 58 -5.66 -3.06 14.23
N ASP A 59 -4.95 -2.89 13.13
CA ASP A 59 -4.36 -3.98 12.38
C ASP A 59 -2.85 -3.74 12.19
N GLU A 60 -2.04 -4.57 12.85
CA GLU A 60 -0.59 -4.44 12.83
C GLU A 60 0.01 -4.75 11.46
N GLU A 61 -0.59 -5.65 10.68
CA GLU A 61 -0.16 -5.98 9.32
C GLU A 61 -0.42 -4.80 8.39
N ILE A 62 -1.61 -4.20 8.47
CA ILE A 62 -1.96 -3.01 7.68
C ILE A 62 -1.05 -1.82 8.00
N ASN A 63 -0.79 -1.57 9.28
CA ASN A 63 0.15 -0.52 9.68
C ASN A 63 1.59 -0.83 9.21
N ALA A 64 2.00 -2.10 9.18
CA ALA A 64 3.30 -2.49 8.64
C ALA A 64 3.39 -2.24 7.13
N ILE A 65 2.35 -2.60 6.38
CA ILE A 65 2.21 -2.29 4.95
C ILE A 65 2.31 -0.78 4.70
N GLY A 66 1.53 0.00 5.45
CA GLY A 66 1.53 1.46 5.33
C GLY A 66 2.90 2.11 5.60
N ARG A 67 3.63 1.61 6.61
CA ARG A 67 5.01 2.05 6.88
C ARG A 67 5.95 1.71 5.72
N ALA A 68 5.83 0.51 5.15
CA ALA A 68 6.64 0.11 4.00
C ALA A 68 6.33 0.96 2.76
N ILE A 69 5.05 1.27 2.49
CA ILE A 69 4.62 2.19 1.43
C ILE A 69 5.26 3.58 1.63
N THR A 70 5.22 4.10 2.86
CA THR A 70 5.80 5.43 3.17
C THR A 70 7.32 5.45 3.04
N ALA A 71 7.98 4.33 3.33
CA ALA A 71 9.43 4.18 3.21
C ALA A 71 9.89 3.86 1.78
N TYR A 72 8.97 3.50 0.87
CA TYR A 72 9.30 3.19 -0.51
C TYR A 72 9.82 4.44 -1.22
N VAL A 73 11.07 4.35 -1.67
CA VAL A 73 11.69 5.33 -2.56
C VAL A 73 11.75 4.67 -3.93
N PRO A 74 11.07 5.21 -4.96
CA PRO A 74 11.23 4.71 -6.32
C PRO A 74 12.71 4.76 -6.68
N GLU A 75 13.26 3.67 -7.21
CA GLU A 75 14.57 3.76 -7.88
C GLU A 75 14.41 4.78 -9.02
N GLU A 76 15.32 5.77 -9.09
CA GLU A 76 15.34 6.68 -10.23
C GLU A 76 15.54 5.80 -11.47
N GLU A 77 14.54 5.78 -12.36
CA GLU A 77 14.73 5.24 -13.69
C GLU A 77 15.87 6.07 -14.28
N ASP A 78 17.06 5.48 -14.44
CA ASP A 78 18.14 6.09 -15.21
C ASP A 78 17.51 6.45 -16.57
N GLU A 79 17.21 7.74 -16.76
CA GLU A 79 16.82 8.28 -18.05
C GLU A 79 18.00 7.97 -18.98
N GLU A 80 17.90 6.88 -19.77
CA GLU A 80 18.82 6.63 -20.86
C GLU A 80 18.71 7.83 -21.83
N GLU A 81 19.56 8.84 -21.63
CA GLU A 81 19.76 9.96 -22.55
C GLU A 81 20.32 9.40 -23.87
N ASP A 82 19.49 9.32 -24.91
CA ASP A 82 19.91 9.18 -26.32
C ASP A 82 20.55 10.48 -26.86
#